data_AF-A0A1Y2FNT1-F1
#
_entry.id   AF-A0A1Y2FNT1-F1
#
_cell.length_a   1.000
_cell.length_b   1.000
_cell.length_c   1.000
_cell.angle_alpha   90.00
_cell.angle_beta   90.00
_cell.angle_gamma   90.00
#
_symmetry.space_group_name_H-M   'P 1'
#
loop_
_entity.id
_entity.type
_entity.pdbx_description
1 polymer ?
#
loop_
_entity_poly.entity_id
_entity_poly.type
_entity_poly.pdbx_seq_one_letter_code
_entity_poly.pdbx_strand_id
1 'polypeptide(L)'
;MHLAPRERDKLIITQVGQLAQRRLARGVQLNRAEATALIASQLQERIRDGNHSVAQLMSLGKQMLGRRHVLPSVVASLHEIMVEGTFPDGTYLVTVHQPICSDDGDLVNALYGSFLPVPDQSLFILAEEKAYLPLNQPGAVYHRKKVVTLNAGKQRFALRITNTGDRPIQVGSHYHLIETNPALSMDRGLAYGKRLDIPAGTAVRFEPGDAKTVQCVEIGGHRVISGGSGIVSGPVDPARLAVILDVCRERGFKHVVQA
;
A
#
# COMPACT_ATOMS: atom_id res chain seq x y z
N MET A 1 -11.63 35.98 -13.03
CA MET A 1 -11.69 34.51 -12.91
C MET A 1 -12.21 34.16 -11.53
N HIS A 2 -13.23 33.30 -11.42
CA HIS A 2 -13.75 32.84 -10.13
C HIS A 2 -12.97 31.59 -9.66
N LEU A 3 -11.69 31.77 -9.35
CA LEU A 3 -10.80 30.67 -8.98
C LEU A 3 -11.17 30.11 -7.60
N ALA A 4 -11.56 28.84 -7.57
CA ALA A 4 -11.71 28.04 -6.36
C ALA A 4 -10.35 27.84 -5.67
N PRO A 5 -10.32 27.59 -4.34
CA PRO A 5 -9.07 27.37 -3.61
C PRO A 5 -8.18 26.29 -4.25
N ARG A 6 -8.76 25.14 -4.64
CA ARG A 6 -8.04 24.05 -5.31
C ARG A 6 -7.39 24.47 -6.63
N GLU A 7 -7.99 25.39 -7.37
CA GLU A 7 -7.42 25.88 -8.64
C GLU A 7 -6.22 26.79 -8.37
N ARG A 8 -6.26 27.58 -7.29
CA ARG A 8 -5.12 28.39 -6.84
C ARG A 8 -3.95 27.51 -6.41
N ASP A 9 -4.21 26.42 -5.71
CA ASP A 9 -3.17 25.47 -5.30
C ASP A 9 -2.50 24.81 -6.52
N LYS A 10 -3.28 24.46 -7.55
CA LYS A 10 -2.74 23.92 -8.81
C LYS A 10 -1.85 24.94 -9.52
N LEU A 11 -2.21 26.23 -9.52
CA LEU A 11 -1.35 27.28 -10.07
C LEU A 11 0.00 27.36 -9.34
N ILE A 12 0.02 27.22 -8.00
CA ILE A 12 1.27 27.19 -7.22
C ILE A 12 2.12 25.98 -7.63
N ILE A 13 1.52 24.80 -7.74
CA ILE A 13 2.21 23.58 -8.19
C ILE A 13 2.83 23.79 -9.58
N THR A 14 2.06 24.34 -10.53
CA THR A 14 2.55 24.65 -11.87
C THR A 14 3.69 25.65 -11.85
N GLN A 15 3.63 26.69 -11.01
CA GLN A 15 4.72 27.67 -10.90
C GLN A 15 6.03 27.03 -10.39
N VAL A 16 5.95 26.15 -9.39
CA VAL A 16 7.12 25.42 -8.89
C VAL A 16 7.61 24.41 -9.94
N GLY A 17 6.71 23.76 -10.68
CA GLY A 17 7.04 22.87 -11.80
C GLY A 17 7.79 23.59 -12.91
N GLN A 18 7.33 24.77 -13.33
CA GLN A 18 8.02 25.60 -14.31
C GLN A 18 9.40 26.08 -13.81
N LEU A 19 9.53 26.40 -12.53
CA LEU A 19 10.84 26.71 -11.93
C LEU A 19 11.78 25.50 -12.01
N ALA A 20 11.28 24.29 -11.73
CA ALA A 20 12.05 23.06 -11.87
C ALA A 20 12.43 22.78 -13.32
N GLN A 21 11.54 23.00 -14.29
CA GLN A 21 11.85 22.86 -15.72
C GLN A 21 12.97 23.82 -16.16
N ARG A 22 12.95 25.09 -15.72
CA ARG A 22 14.04 26.06 -16.00
C ARG A 22 15.38 25.68 -15.37
N ARG A 23 15.35 24.97 -14.24
CA ARG A 23 16.56 24.43 -13.58
C ARG A 23 17.08 23.22 -14.36
N LEU A 24 16.20 22.30 -14.71
CA LEU A 24 16.52 21.12 -15.52
C LEU A 24 17.09 21.55 -16.88
N ALA A 25 16.45 22.48 -17.59
CA ALA A 25 16.88 22.96 -18.90
C ALA A 25 18.29 23.59 -18.93
N ARG A 26 18.86 23.96 -17.77
CA ARG A 26 20.24 24.45 -17.65
C ARG A 26 21.19 23.46 -16.97
N GLY A 27 20.82 22.18 -16.86
CA GLY A 27 21.69 21.12 -16.34
C GLY A 27 21.66 20.91 -14.82
N VAL A 28 20.70 21.48 -14.09
CA VAL A 28 20.62 21.28 -12.63
C VAL A 28 19.98 19.93 -12.32
N GLN A 29 20.66 19.12 -11.50
CA GLN A 29 20.07 17.93 -10.88
C GLN A 29 19.03 18.34 -9.84
N LEU A 30 17.79 17.92 -10.06
CA LEU A 30 16.65 18.35 -9.25
C LEU A 30 16.66 17.68 -7.87
N ASN A 31 16.27 18.44 -6.84
CA ASN A 31 15.96 17.87 -5.54
C ASN A 31 14.54 17.25 -5.52
N ARG A 32 14.13 16.68 -4.37
CA ARG A 32 12.85 15.99 -4.24
C ARG A 32 11.65 16.89 -4.57
N ALA A 33 11.62 18.11 -4.03
CA ALA A 33 10.49 19.02 -4.22
C ALA A 33 10.37 19.47 -5.69
N GLU A 34 11.50 19.74 -6.32
CA GLU A 34 11.56 20.12 -7.74
C GLU A 34 11.13 18.98 -8.66
N ALA A 35 11.63 17.76 -8.43
CA ALA A 35 11.23 16.57 -9.20
C ALA A 35 9.73 16.28 -9.04
N THR A 36 9.21 16.36 -7.81
CA THR A 36 7.76 16.21 -7.55
C THR A 36 6.94 17.26 -8.29
N ALA A 37 7.31 18.53 -8.19
CA ALA A 37 6.57 19.62 -8.82
C ALA A 37 6.61 19.55 -10.35
N LEU A 38 7.77 19.23 -10.93
CA LEU A 38 7.91 19.06 -12.38
C LEU A 38 6.97 17.97 -12.88
N ILE A 39 7.08 16.76 -12.34
CA ILE A 39 6.25 15.62 -12.79
C ILE A 39 4.77 15.93 -12.56
N ALA A 40 4.38 16.47 -11.39
CA ALA A 40 2.99 16.83 -11.12
C ALA A 40 2.45 17.89 -12.09
N SER A 41 3.23 18.92 -12.41
CA SER A 41 2.84 19.95 -13.39
C SER A 41 2.70 19.37 -14.80
N GLN A 42 3.62 18.50 -15.21
CA GLN A 42 3.59 17.88 -16.52
C GLN A 42 2.40 16.94 -16.67
N LEU A 43 2.08 16.16 -15.63
CA LEU A 43 0.85 15.38 -15.60
C LEU A 43 -0.38 16.28 -15.74
N GLN A 44 -0.45 17.43 -15.06
CA GLN A 44 -1.58 18.36 -15.21
C GLN A 44 -1.72 18.91 -16.63
N GLU A 45 -0.62 19.26 -17.30
CA GLU A 45 -0.65 19.69 -18.70
C GLU A 45 -1.16 18.57 -19.62
N ARG A 46 -0.67 17.34 -19.43
CA ARG A 46 -1.12 16.18 -20.23
C ARG A 46 -2.57 15.79 -19.97
N ILE A 47 -3.06 15.99 -18.75
CA ILE A 47 -4.48 15.86 -18.41
C ILE A 47 -5.28 16.93 -19.16
N ARG A 48 -4.79 18.18 -19.16
CA ARG A 48 -5.44 19.30 -19.84
C ARG A 48 -5.55 19.09 -21.35
N ASP A 49 -4.56 18.47 -21.98
CA ASP A 49 -4.60 18.12 -23.41
C ASP A 49 -5.72 17.12 -23.75
N GLY A 50 -6.14 16.29 -22.79
CA GLY A 50 -7.23 15.32 -22.98
C GLY A 50 -6.88 14.11 -23.87
N ASN A 51 -5.62 13.95 -24.26
CA ASN A 51 -5.16 12.90 -25.18
C ASN A 51 -4.70 11.62 -24.48
N HIS A 52 -4.67 11.60 -23.14
CA HIS A 52 -4.16 10.46 -22.37
C HIS A 52 -5.17 10.01 -21.32
N SER A 53 -5.33 8.69 -21.18
CA SER A 53 -5.99 8.06 -20.05
C SER A 53 -5.14 8.14 -18.78
N VAL A 54 -5.78 7.94 -17.62
CA VAL A 54 -5.09 7.82 -16.32
C VAL A 54 -3.93 6.81 -16.40
N ALA A 55 -4.16 5.62 -16.96
CA ALA A 55 -3.15 4.56 -17.05
C ALA A 55 -1.94 4.97 -17.90
N GLN A 56 -2.16 5.68 -19.01
CA GLN A 56 -1.06 6.20 -19.85
C GLN A 56 -0.24 7.24 -19.08
N LEU A 57 -0.88 8.12 -18.33
CA LEU A 57 -0.20 9.13 -17.51
C LEU A 57 0.60 8.52 -16.35
N MET A 58 0.09 7.44 -15.74
CA MET A 58 0.86 6.67 -14.74
C MET A 58 2.18 6.15 -15.31
N SER A 59 2.18 5.73 -16.58
CA SER A 59 3.39 5.28 -17.28
C SER A 59 4.29 6.44 -17.70
N LEU A 60 3.71 7.47 -18.32
CA LEU A 60 4.42 8.65 -18.82
C LEU A 60 5.17 9.38 -17.70
N GLY A 61 4.58 9.48 -16.51
CA GLY A 61 5.23 10.11 -15.36
C GLY A 61 6.52 9.43 -14.91
N LYS A 62 6.69 8.12 -15.18
CA LYS A 62 7.95 7.38 -14.90
C LYS A 62 9.04 7.64 -15.92
N GLN A 63 8.67 8.16 -17.09
CA GLN A 63 9.58 8.39 -18.19
C GLN A 63 10.20 9.78 -18.13
N MET A 64 9.62 10.75 -17.41
CA MET A 64 10.07 12.14 -17.46
C MET A 64 11.50 12.36 -16.92
N LEU A 65 11.82 11.79 -15.74
CA LEU A 65 13.10 12.04 -15.07
C LEU A 65 13.84 10.72 -14.80
N GLY A 66 15.15 10.74 -15.02
CA GLY A 66 16.06 9.63 -14.75
C GLY A 66 16.96 9.88 -13.55
N ARG A 67 17.72 8.86 -13.12
CA ARG A 67 18.66 8.94 -11.98
C ARG A 67 19.70 10.05 -12.15
N ARG A 68 20.10 10.37 -13.38
CA ARG A 68 21.07 11.45 -13.66
C ARG A 68 20.47 12.86 -13.54
N HIS A 69 19.15 12.99 -13.62
CA HIS A 69 18.43 14.26 -13.64
C HIS A 69 18.04 14.76 -12.25
N VAL A 70 18.27 13.96 -11.22
CA VAL A 70 17.91 14.25 -9.83
C VAL A 70 19.07 13.97 -8.89
N LEU A 71 19.06 14.57 -7.70
CA LEU A 71 20.00 14.20 -6.65
C LEU A 71 19.78 12.73 -6.22
N PRO A 72 20.83 11.96 -5.84
CA PRO A 72 20.70 10.54 -5.53
C PRO A 72 19.62 10.20 -4.49
N SER A 73 19.48 11.04 -3.47
CA SER A 73 18.47 10.87 -2.41
C SER A 73 17.03 10.93 -2.91
N VAL A 74 16.77 11.52 -4.08
CA VAL A 74 15.43 11.60 -4.67
C VAL A 74 14.95 10.21 -5.08
N VAL A 75 15.83 9.37 -5.62
CA VAL A 75 15.51 7.99 -6.02
C VAL A 75 14.94 7.19 -4.86
N ALA A 76 15.55 7.34 -3.67
CA ALA A 76 15.14 6.60 -2.49
C ALA A 76 13.98 7.24 -1.71
N SER A 77 13.71 8.53 -1.89
CA SER A 77 12.71 9.26 -1.09
C SER A 77 11.41 9.58 -1.83
N LEU A 78 11.43 9.57 -3.17
CA LEU A 78 10.29 9.86 -4.02
C LEU A 78 9.65 8.57 -4.51
N HIS A 79 8.88 7.91 -3.64
CA HIS A 79 8.25 6.62 -3.95
C HIS A 79 7.02 6.73 -4.84
N GLU A 80 6.26 7.81 -4.70
CA GLU A 80 5.08 8.04 -5.51
C GLU A 80 4.77 9.53 -5.60
N ILE A 81 4.09 9.90 -6.69
CA ILE A 81 3.51 11.22 -6.89
C ILE A 81 2.04 11.03 -7.18
N MET A 82 1.20 11.78 -6.47
CA MET A 82 -0.24 11.78 -6.63
C MET A 82 -0.69 13.16 -7.11
N VAL A 83 -1.42 13.21 -8.21
CA VAL A 83 -1.99 14.45 -8.73
C VAL A 83 -3.38 14.22 -9.27
N GLU A 84 -4.32 15.03 -8.81
CA GLU A 84 -5.65 15.11 -9.40
C GLU A 84 -5.68 16.14 -10.52
N GLY A 85 -6.43 15.87 -11.58
CA GLY A 85 -6.69 16.83 -12.65
C GLY A 85 -8.03 16.59 -13.31
N THR A 86 -8.52 17.61 -14.04
CA THR A 86 -9.80 17.57 -14.76
C THR A 86 -9.58 17.06 -16.17
N PHE A 87 -9.86 15.78 -16.40
CA PHE A 87 -9.96 15.15 -17.71
C PHE A 87 -11.24 15.59 -18.42
N PRO A 88 -11.38 15.33 -19.74
CA PRO A 88 -12.60 15.63 -20.48
C PRO A 88 -13.88 15.05 -19.88
N ASP A 89 -13.76 13.93 -19.16
CA ASP A 89 -14.87 13.16 -18.58
C ASP A 89 -14.97 13.27 -17.04
N GLY A 90 -14.12 14.06 -16.39
CA GLY A 90 -14.22 14.29 -14.95
C GLY A 90 -12.89 14.51 -14.24
N THR A 91 -12.93 14.63 -12.91
CA THR A 91 -11.71 14.74 -12.09
C THR A 91 -11.26 13.36 -11.64
N TYR A 92 -10.02 12.99 -11.95
CA TYR A 92 -9.43 11.71 -11.56
C TYR A 92 -8.08 11.90 -10.89
N LEU A 93 -7.72 10.96 -10.03
CA LEU A 93 -6.40 10.84 -9.41
C LEU A 93 -5.47 10.05 -10.34
N VAL A 94 -4.29 10.61 -10.61
CA VAL A 94 -3.17 9.91 -11.25
C VAL A 94 -2.09 9.68 -10.21
N THR A 95 -1.68 8.42 -10.05
CA THR A 95 -0.59 8.03 -9.15
C THR A 95 0.58 7.42 -9.94
N VAL A 96 1.73 8.07 -9.90
CA VAL A 96 2.97 7.58 -10.51
C VAL A 96 3.80 6.92 -9.43
N HIS A 97 3.88 5.58 -9.45
CA HIS A 97 4.74 4.82 -8.55
C HIS A 97 6.17 4.73 -9.09
N GLN A 98 7.15 4.97 -8.23
CA GLN A 98 8.59 5.00 -8.53
C GLN A 98 8.87 5.85 -9.78
N PRO A 99 8.59 7.16 -9.74
CA PRO A 99 8.74 8.04 -10.89
C PRO A 99 10.17 8.12 -11.43
N ILE A 100 11.19 7.84 -10.60
CA ILE A 100 12.59 7.79 -11.02
C ILE A 100 13.01 6.32 -11.13
N CYS A 101 12.77 5.70 -12.28
CA CYS A 101 13.01 4.26 -12.48
C CYS A 101 13.91 3.93 -13.68
N SER A 102 14.53 4.93 -14.30
CA SER A 102 15.52 4.76 -15.38
C SER A 102 16.72 5.67 -15.15
N ASP A 103 17.82 5.44 -15.86
CA ASP A 103 18.99 6.34 -15.79
C ASP A 103 18.75 7.67 -16.47
N ASP A 104 18.01 7.62 -17.57
CA ASP A 104 17.93 8.69 -18.54
C ASP A 104 16.58 9.40 -18.48
N GLY A 105 15.48 8.68 -18.44
CA GLY A 105 14.18 9.30 -18.70
C GLY A 105 14.14 9.98 -20.08
N ASP A 106 13.20 10.89 -20.24
CA ASP A 106 12.85 11.56 -21.49
C ASP A 106 12.59 13.04 -21.19
N LEU A 107 13.61 13.84 -21.46
CA LEU A 107 13.58 15.28 -21.21
C LEU A 107 12.64 16.04 -22.14
N VAL A 108 12.29 15.48 -23.31
CA VAL A 108 11.26 16.06 -24.18
C VAL A 108 9.91 16.00 -23.45
N ASN A 109 9.63 14.88 -22.80
CA ASN A 109 8.45 14.71 -21.98
C ASN A 109 8.49 15.51 -20.68
N ALA A 110 9.66 15.67 -20.04
CA ALA A 110 9.82 16.48 -18.84
C ALA A 110 9.63 17.99 -19.08
N LEU A 111 9.94 18.45 -20.30
CA LEU A 111 9.90 19.86 -20.70
C LEU A 111 8.70 20.17 -21.62
N TYR A 112 7.73 19.26 -21.74
CA TYR A 112 6.58 19.47 -22.59
C TYR A 112 5.78 20.72 -22.18
N GLY A 113 5.33 21.48 -23.18
CA GLY A 113 4.59 22.74 -23.00
C GLY A 113 5.43 23.89 -22.44
N SER A 114 6.69 23.68 -22.06
CA SER A 114 7.53 24.74 -21.44
C SER A 114 8.18 25.68 -22.45
N PHE A 115 8.29 25.26 -23.72
CA PHE A 115 9.05 25.93 -24.78
C PHE A 115 10.54 26.16 -24.45
N LEU A 116 11.07 25.49 -23.43
CA LEU A 116 12.49 25.50 -23.12
C LEU A 116 13.26 24.56 -24.06
N PRO A 117 14.51 24.90 -24.42
CA PRO A 117 15.36 23.98 -25.16
C PRO A 117 15.62 22.73 -24.31
N VAL A 118 15.58 21.56 -24.95
CA VAL A 118 15.95 20.31 -24.29
C VAL A 118 17.47 20.30 -24.11
N PRO A 119 17.98 20.23 -22.87
CA PRO A 119 19.42 20.24 -22.62
C PRO A 119 20.08 18.96 -23.12
N ASP A 120 21.35 19.07 -23.48
CA ASP A 120 22.16 17.89 -23.82
C ASP A 120 22.36 17.00 -22.59
N GLN A 121 22.30 15.69 -22.80
CA GLN A 121 22.38 14.72 -21.73
C GLN A 121 23.75 14.71 -21.01
N SER A 122 24.81 15.16 -21.68
CA SER A 122 26.16 15.29 -21.10
C SER A 122 26.24 16.28 -19.95
N LEU A 123 25.26 17.19 -19.81
CA LEU A 123 25.16 18.09 -18.66
C LEU A 123 24.83 17.34 -17.35
N PHE A 124 24.35 16.10 -17.45
CA PHE A 124 23.91 15.31 -16.32
C PHE A 124 24.79 14.08 -16.12
N ILE A 125 25.66 14.18 -15.12
CA ILE A 125 26.56 13.10 -14.74
C ILE A 125 25.82 12.15 -13.79
N LEU A 126 25.72 10.88 -14.18
CA LEU A 126 25.16 9.85 -13.32
C LEU A 126 26.08 9.64 -12.10
N ALA A 127 25.51 9.63 -10.90
CA ALA A 127 26.27 9.39 -9.70
C ALA A 127 26.76 7.93 -9.63
N GLU A 128 27.81 7.68 -8.86
CA GLU A 128 28.30 6.33 -8.63
C GLU A 128 27.24 5.45 -7.93
N GLU A 129 27.25 4.15 -8.22
CA GLU A 129 26.28 3.19 -7.67
C GLU A 129 26.22 3.21 -6.13
N LYS A 130 27.35 3.50 -5.46
CA LYS A 130 27.43 3.65 -3.99
C LYS A 130 26.47 4.71 -3.44
N ALA A 131 26.16 5.75 -4.22
CA ALA A 131 25.27 6.83 -3.83
C ALA A 131 23.80 6.41 -3.78
N TYR A 132 23.44 5.26 -4.38
CA TYR A 132 22.08 4.72 -4.41
C TYR A 132 21.87 3.56 -3.43
N LEU A 133 22.92 3.10 -2.74
CA LEU A 133 22.81 2.01 -1.78
C LEU A 133 21.82 2.37 -0.64
N PRO A 134 20.91 1.47 -0.24
CA PRO A 134 19.87 1.76 0.75
C PRO A 134 20.39 2.30 2.10
N LEU A 135 21.56 1.83 2.55
CA LEU A 135 22.18 2.26 3.81
C LEU A 135 22.75 3.69 3.75
N ASN A 136 23.01 4.20 2.55
CA ASN A 136 23.52 5.55 2.31
C ASN A 136 22.41 6.58 2.08
N GLN A 137 21.13 6.18 2.17
CA GLN A 137 19.99 7.05 1.92
C GLN A 137 19.49 7.74 3.19
N PRO A 138 18.86 8.93 3.08
CA PRO A 138 18.19 9.57 4.21
C PRO A 138 17.14 8.63 4.82
N GLY A 139 17.16 8.48 6.14
CA GLY A 139 16.25 7.59 6.86
C GLY A 139 16.62 6.11 6.83
N ALA A 140 17.84 5.75 6.39
CA ALA A 140 18.33 4.38 6.41
C ALA A 140 18.20 3.72 7.81
N VAL A 141 17.64 2.52 7.86
CA VAL A 141 17.42 1.75 9.09
C VAL A 141 18.47 0.64 9.23
N TYR A 142 19.35 0.80 10.21
CA TYR A 142 20.33 -0.22 10.59
C TYR A 142 19.72 -1.18 11.59
N HIS A 143 19.45 -2.40 11.14
CA HIS A 143 18.88 -3.46 11.97
C HIS A 143 19.85 -4.64 12.07
N ARG A 144 19.76 -5.40 13.16
CA ARG A 144 20.48 -6.66 13.29
C ARG A 144 19.79 -7.70 12.41
N LYS A 145 20.57 -8.57 11.75
CA LYS A 145 20.07 -9.71 10.96
C LYS A 145 19.55 -10.85 11.87
N LYS A 146 18.62 -10.53 12.77
CA LYS A 146 18.00 -11.48 13.70
C LYS A 146 16.50 -11.52 13.45
N VAL A 147 15.96 -12.73 13.31
CA VAL A 147 14.51 -12.94 13.20
C VAL A 147 13.86 -12.71 14.56
N VAL A 148 12.73 -12.00 14.57
CA VAL A 148 11.93 -11.78 15.78
C VAL A 148 10.90 -12.90 15.90
N THR A 149 10.94 -13.64 17.00
CA THR A 149 9.94 -14.67 17.30
C THR A 149 8.64 -13.99 17.76
N LEU A 150 7.56 -14.23 17.03
CA LEU A 150 6.23 -13.74 17.39
C LEU A 150 5.54 -14.67 18.38
N ASN A 151 4.67 -14.08 19.22
CA ASN A 151 3.79 -14.80 20.16
C ASN A 151 4.54 -15.85 21.00
N ALA A 152 5.75 -15.50 21.46
CA ALA A 152 6.61 -16.40 22.23
C ALA A 152 5.90 -16.91 23.50
N GLY A 153 6.11 -18.19 23.82
CA GLY A 153 5.51 -18.85 24.98
C GLY A 153 4.04 -19.26 24.81
N LYS A 154 3.39 -18.98 23.68
CA LYS A 154 2.01 -19.42 23.42
C LYS A 154 1.98 -20.79 22.76
N GLN A 155 1.02 -21.62 23.18
CA GLN A 155 0.72 -22.87 22.51
C GLN A 155 0.13 -22.59 21.12
N ARG A 156 0.63 -23.31 20.12
CA ARG A 156 0.20 -23.22 18.72
C ARG A 156 -0.73 -24.37 18.39
N PHE A 157 -1.73 -24.06 17.57
CA PHE A 157 -2.71 -25.02 17.10
C PHE A 157 -2.84 -24.87 15.59
N ALA A 158 -2.82 -25.98 14.86
CA ALA A 158 -3.19 -26.00 13.46
C ALA A 158 -4.72 -26.08 13.36
N LEU A 159 -5.34 -25.23 12.54
CA LEU A 159 -6.77 -25.27 12.26
C LEU A 159 -6.99 -25.21 10.76
N ARG A 160 -7.65 -26.23 10.19
CA ARG A 160 -8.08 -26.18 8.80
C ARG A 160 -9.34 -25.31 8.69
N ILE A 161 -9.34 -24.37 7.76
CA ILE A 161 -10.46 -23.46 7.51
C ILE A 161 -10.78 -23.50 6.02
N THR A 162 -12.05 -23.77 5.69
CA THR A 162 -12.54 -23.80 4.31
C THR A 162 -13.58 -22.70 4.10
N ASN A 163 -13.39 -21.84 3.10
CA ASN A 163 -14.42 -20.88 2.70
C ASN A 163 -15.44 -21.57 1.79
N THR A 164 -16.68 -21.65 2.28
CA THR A 164 -17.79 -22.28 1.55
C THR A 164 -18.80 -21.25 1.03
N GLY A 165 -18.45 -19.97 1.11
CA GLY A 165 -19.23 -18.88 0.54
C GLY A 165 -18.84 -18.61 -0.92
N ASP A 166 -19.55 -17.66 -1.52
CA ASP A 166 -19.39 -17.20 -2.90
C ASP A 166 -18.50 -15.95 -3.03
N ARG A 167 -18.02 -15.43 -1.89
CA ARG A 167 -17.20 -14.22 -1.79
C ARG A 167 -15.92 -14.47 -1.01
N PRO A 168 -14.85 -13.71 -1.31
CA PRO A 168 -13.61 -13.80 -0.54
C PRO A 168 -13.80 -13.32 0.90
N ILE A 169 -13.13 -14.00 1.82
CA ILE A 169 -13.15 -13.68 3.25
C ILE A 169 -11.72 -13.50 3.73
N GLN A 170 -11.43 -12.41 4.44
CA GLN A 170 -10.11 -12.11 4.97
C GLN A 170 -10.19 -11.92 6.49
N VAL A 171 -9.38 -12.68 7.22
CA VAL A 171 -9.39 -12.71 8.69
C VAL A 171 -8.10 -12.10 9.22
N GLY A 172 -8.22 -11.04 10.03
CA GLY A 172 -7.09 -10.34 10.62
C GLY A 172 -6.44 -11.08 11.79
N SER A 173 -5.18 -10.73 12.06
CA SER A 173 -4.32 -11.34 13.10
C SER A 173 -4.96 -11.44 14.50
N HIS A 174 -5.76 -10.45 14.90
CA HIS A 174 -6.31 -10.33 16.26
C HIS A 174 -7.82 -10.54 16.35
N TYR A 175 -8.46 -10.93 15.24
CA TYR A 175 -9.87 -11.23 15.24
C TYR A 175 -10.12 -12.60 15.92
N HIS A 176 -11.18 -12.69 16.74
CA HIS A 176 -11.55 -13.93 17.42
C HIS A 176 -12.01 -14.97 16.39
N LEU A 177 -11.27 -16.07 16.23
CA LEU A 177 -11.52 -17.01 15.12
C LEU A 177 -12.93 -17.59 15.15
N ILE A 178 -13.46 -17.88 16.34
CA ILE A 178 -14.82 -18.38 16.51
C ILE A 178 -15.90 -17.40 16.02
N GLU A 179 -15.64 -16.10 16.06
CA GLU A 179 -16.55 -15.02 15.64
C GLU A 179 -16.46 -14.70 14.13
N THR A 180 -15.60 -15.40 13.38
CA THR A 180 -15.37 -15.10 11.95
C THR A 180 -16.56 -15.52 11.11
N ASN A 181 -16.66 -14.95 9.90
CA ASN A 181 -17.80 -15.11 8.98
C ASN A 181 -18.39 -16.55 8.98
N PRO A 182 -19.73 -16.70 9.09
CA PRO A 182 -20.42 -17.99 9.13
C PRO A 182 -20.09 -18.94 7.97
N ALA A 183 -19.73 -18.41 6.80
CA ALA A 183 -19.38 -19.21 5.62
C ALA A 183 -18.01 -19.91 5.72
N LEU A 184 -17.17 -19.53 6.70
CA LEU A 184 -15.94 -20.26 7.01
C LEU A 184 -16.27 -21.51 7.81
N SER A 185 -16.08 -22.67 7.18
CA SER A 185 -16.20 -23.98 7.82
C SER A 185 -14.89 -24.34 8.51
N MET A 186 -14.94 -24.51 9.83
CA MET A 186 -13.80 -24.86 10.66
C MET A 186 -14.26 -25.54 11.95
N ASP A 187 -13.32 -26.09 12.71
CA ASP A 187 -13.60 -26.49 14.07
C ASP A 187 -13.71 -25.26 14.98
N ARG A 188 -14.94 -24.71 15.06
CA ARG A 188 -15.29 -23.60 15.96
C ARG A 188 -14.95 -23.88 17.43
N GLY A 189 -14.96 -25.16 17.85
CA GLY A 189 -14.58 -25.54 19.22
C GLY A 189 -13.09 -25.31 19.44
N LEU A 190 -12.26 -25.80 18.51
CA LEU A 190 -10.81 -25.53 18.52
C LEU A 190 -10.48 -24.04 18.30
N ALA A 191 -11.35 -23.27 17.64
CA ALA A 191 -11.17 -21.84 17.43
C ALA A 191 -11.53 -20.97 18.66
N TYR A 192 -12.23 -21.52 19.66
CA TYR A 192 -12.66 -20.77 20.83
C TYR A 192 -11.47 -20.24 21.64
N GLY A 193 -11.49 -18.94 21.94
CA GLY A 193 -10.39 -18.29 22.68
C GLY A 193 -9.08 -18.18 21.90
N LYS A 194 -9.10 -18.36 20.57
CA LYS A 194 -7.90 -18.30 19.71
C LYS A 194 -7.99 -17.21 18.64
N ARG A 195 -6.81 -16.83 18.15
CA ARG A 195 -6.57 -15.92 17.03
C ARG A 195 -5.45 -16.44 16.14
N LEU A 196 -5.28 -15.87 14.96
CA LEU A 196 -4.20 -16.27 14.03
C LEU A 196 -2.81 -15.96 14.62
N ASP A 197 -1.88 -16.88 14.41
CA ASP A 197 -0.46 -16.72 14.76
C ASP A 197 0.33 -16.14 13.58
N ILE A 198 0.01 -14.88 13.26
CA ILE A 198 0.63 -14.13 12.15
C ILE A 198 1.08 -12.75 12.66
N PRO A 199 1.91 -12.00 11.90
CA PRO A 199 2.29 -10.65 12.26
C PRO A 199 1.08 -9.77 12.59
N ALA A 200 1.21 -8.92 13.62
CA ALA A 200 0.14 -8.01 14.00
C ALA A 200 -0.21 -7.06 12.84
N GLY A 201 -1.51 -6.84 12.61
CA GLY A 201 -2.00 -6.03 11.49
C GLY A 201 -2.15 -6.76 10.16
N THR A 202 -1.57 -7.95 9.97
CA THR A 202 -1.76 -8.75 8.75
C THR A 202 -3.02 -9.62 8.84
N ALA A 203 -3.33 -10.32 7.75
CA ALA A 203 -4.51 -11.17 7.64
C ALA A 203 -4.25 -12.41 6.77
N VAL A 204 -5.12 -13.42 6.89
CA VAL A 204 -5.19 -14.56 5.97
C VAL A 204 -6.45 -14.42 5.12
N ARG A 205 -6.28 -14.53 3.81
CA ARG A 205 -7.35 -14.45 2.82
C ARG A 205 -7.76 -15.85 2.36
N PHE A 206 -9.07 -16.07 2.23
CA PHE A 206 -9.70 -17.29 1.75
C PHE A 206 -10.60 -16.94 0.56
N GLU A 207 -10.24 -17.40 -0.64
CA GLU A 207 -11.10 -17.29 -1.83
C GLU A 207 -12.30 -18.25 -1.71
N PRO A 208 -13.38 -18.04 -2.49
CA PRO A 208 -14.48 -19.01 -2.55
C PRO A 208 -13.98 -20.44 -2.86
N GLY A 209 -14.32 -21.41 -2.01
CA GLY A 209 -13.88 -22.81 -2.12
C GLY A 209 -12.49 -23.12 -1.56
N ASP A 210 -11.71 -22.10 -1.19
CA ASP A 210 -10.34 -22.25 -0.69
C ASP A 210 -10.31 -22.92 0.69
N ALA A 211 -9.34 -23.81 0.91
CA ALA A 211 -9.12 -24.52 2.17
C ALA A 211 -7.67 -24.39 2.62
N LYS A 212 -7.43 -23.77 3.77
CA LYS A 212 -6.07 -23.55 4.31
C LYS A 212 -5.96 -24.03 5.74
N THR A 213 -4.82 -24.64 6.07
CA THR A 213 -4.45 -24.92 7.46
C THR A 213 -3.64 -23.73 7.98
N VAL A 214 -4.18 -23.06 8.99
CA VAL A 214 -3.55 -21.88 9.61
C VAL A 214 -3.03 -22.21 11.00
N GLN A 215 -1.97 -21.51 11.42
CA GLN A 215 -1.49 -21.55 12.79
C GLN A 215 -2.26 -20.54 13.63
N CYS A 216 -2.65 -20.97 14.83
CA CYS A 216 -3.46 -20.21 15.76
C CYS A 216 -2.79 -20.24 17.14
N VAL A 217 -2.98 -19.16 17.90
CA VAL A 217 -2.54 -19.04 19.30
C VAL A 217 -3.69 -18.56 20.16
N GLU A 218 -3.64 -18.87 21.46
CA GLU A 218 -4.61 -18.35 22.42
C GLU A 218 -4.55 -16.82 22.51
N ILE A 219 -5.70 -16.19 22.79
CA ILE A 219 -5.74 -14.77 23.17
C ILE A 219 -5.00 -14.57 24.50
N GLY A 220 -4.36 -13.40 24.66
CA GLY A 220 -3.66 -13.04 25.90
C GLY A 220 -4.54 -12.22 26.85
N GLY A 221 -3.90 -11.59 27.85
CA GLY A 221 -4.58 -10.71 28.80
C GLY A 221 -5.62 -11.45 29.64
N HIS A 222 -6.73 -10.78 29.97
CA HIS A 222 -7.84 -11.36 30.75
C HIS A 222 -8.64 -12.45 30.01
N ARG A 223 -8.27 -12.78 28.77
CA ARG A 223 -8.97 -13.76 27.91
C ARG A 223 -10.49 -13.50 27.85
N VAL A 224 -10.88 -12.26 27.62
CA VAL A 224 -12.29 -11.87 27.43
C VAL A 224 -12.53 -11.60 25.94
N ILE A 225 -13.54 -12.25 25.37
CA ILE A 225 -14.00 -12.05 24.00
C ILE A 225 -15.08 -10.97 24.00
N SER A 226 -15.01 -10.04 23.04
CA SER A 226 -16.01 -8.99 22.84
C SER A 226 -16.12 -8.58 21.39
N GLY A 227 -17.29 -8.10 20.97
CA GLY A 227 -17.53 -7.63 19.60
C GLY A 227 -17.78 -8.78 18.62
N GLY A 228 -17.29 -8.63 17.38
CA GLY A 228 -17.50 -9.61 16.33
C GLY A 228 -18.97 -9.75 15.94
N SER A 229 -19.47 -10.99 15.91
CA SER A 229 -20.88 -11.30 15.64
C SER A 229 -21.71 -11.41 16.93
N GLY A 230 -21.09 -11.16 18.09
CA GLY A 230 -21.72 -11.21 19.39
C GLY A 230 -22.23 -12.60 19.79
N ILE A 231 -21.59 -13.66 19.31
CA ILE A 231 -21.98 -15.05 19.65
C ILE A 231 -21.27 -15.57 20.90
N VAL A 232 -20.10 -15.03 21.25
CA VAL A 232 -19.24 -15.57 22.31
C VAL A 232 -18.70 -14.51 23.27
N SER A 233 -19.45 -13.42 23.50
CA SER A 233 -19.04 -12.38 24.43
C SER A 233 -18.79 -12.91 25.85
N GLY A 234 -17.76 -12.40 26.52
CA GLY A 234 -17.40 -12.72 27.90
C GLY A 234 -16.08 -13.48 28.05
N PRO A 235 -15.74 -13.92 29.27
CA PRO A 235 -14.50 -14.64 29.54
C PRO A 235 -14.46 -16.00 28.82
N VAL A 236 -13.27 -16.38 28.39
CA VAL A 236 -13.00 -17.71 27.82
C VAL A 236 -13.10 -18.74 28.94
N ASP A 237 -14.11 -19.61 28.85
CA ASP A 237 -14.40 -20.65 29.83
C ASP A 237 -14.80 -21.94 29.09
N PRO A 238 -14.01 -23.02 29.18
CA PRO A 238 -14.32 -24.31 28.55
C PRO A 238 -15.70 -24.86 28.92
N ALA A 239 -16.25 -24.55 30.09
CA ALA A 239 -17.57 -25.00 30.50
C ALA A 239 -18.69 -24.41 29.61
N ARG A 240 -18.46 -23.26 28.99
CA ARG A 240 -19.41 -22.60 28.08
C ARG A 240 -19.39 -23.18 26.67
N LEU A 241 -18.40 -24.02 26.33
CA LEU A 241 -18.13 -24.42 24.95
C LEU A 241 -19.32 -25.12 24.29
N ALA A 242 -20.00 -26.01 24.99
CA ALA A 242 -21.17 -26.72 24.47
C ALA A 242 -22.28 -25.74 24.06
N VAL A 243 -22.65 -24.83 24.97
CA VAL A 243 -23.65 -23.78 24.73
C VAL A 243 -23.24 -22.88 23.57
N ILE A 244 -21.97 -22.50 23.49
CA ILE A 244 -21.45 -21.66 22.41
C ILE A 244 -21.56 -22.35 21.05
N LEU A 245 -21.27 -23.65 20.97
CA LEU A 245 -21.38 -24.41 19.73
C LEU A 245 -22.84 -24.55 19.29
N ASP A 246 -23.78 -24.66 20.22
CA ASP A 246 -25.21 -24.65 19.89
C ASP A 246 -25.65 -23.30 19.35
N VAL A 247 -25.24 -22.19 19.97
CA VAL A 247 -25.47 -20.83 19.44
C VAL A 247 -24.86 -20.66 18.04
N CYS A 248 -23.66 -21.20 17.80
CA CYS A 248 -23.03 -21.17 16.48
C CYS A 248 -23.91 -21.90 15.44
N ARG A 249 -24.41 -23.08 15.76
CA ARG A 249 -25.29 -23.86 14.87
C ARG A 249 -26.60 -23.14 14.60
N GLU A 250 -27.26 -22.63 15.64
CA GLU A 250 -28.51 -21.87 15.54
C GLU A 250 -28.36 -20.62 14.66
N ARG A 251 -27.22 -19.93 14.76
CA ARG A 251 -26.92 -18.75 13.93
C ARG A 251 -26.26 -19.07 12.59
N GLY A 252 -26.19 -20.34 12.20
CA GLY A 252 -25.69 -20.77 10.88
C GLY A 252 -24.17 -20.65 10.69
N PHE A 253 -23.39 -20.56 11.76
CA PHE A 253 -21.93 -20.60 11.69
C PHE A 253 -21.48 -22.02 11.36
N LYS A 254 -20.83 -22.19 10.20
CA LYS A 254 -20.36 -23.51 9.77
C LYS A 254 -19.30 -24.03 10.73
N HIS A 255 -19.58 -25.22 11.27
CA HIS A 255 -18.75 -25.92 12.22
C HIS A 255 -18.54 -27.35 11.74
N VAL A 256 -17.27 -27.78 11.69
CA VAL A 256 -16.88 -29.17 11.38
C VAL A 256 -15.77 -29.56 12.35
N VAL A 257 -15.98 -30.64 13.10
CA VAL A 257 -14.99 -31.18 14.05
C VAL A 257 -13.79 -31.72 13.28
N GLN A 258 -12.58 -31.40 13.75
CA GLN A 258 -11.34 -31.90 13.16
C GLN A 258 -10.72 -32.96 14.08
N ALA A 259 -10.30 -34.06 13.47
CA ALA A 259 -9.60 -35.17 14.12
C ALA A 259 -8.11 -34.85 14.32
#